data_AF-A0A1F5ADB7-F1
#
_entry.id   AF-A0A1F5ADB7-F1
#
_cell.length_a   1.000
_cell.length_b   1.000
_cell.length_c   1.000
_cell.angle_alpha   90.00
_cell.angle_beta   90.00
_cell.angle_gamma   90.00
#
_symmetry.space_group_name_H-M   'P 1'
#
loop_
_entity.id
_entity.type
_entity.pdbx_description
1 polymer ?
#
loop_
_entity_poly.entity_id
_entity_poly.type
_entity_poly.pdbx_seq_one_letter_code
_entity_poly.pdbx_strand_id
1 'polypeptide(L)'
;MAAALIKHRKARHGLLKGRTPLGRAALFLVGVGALYMVSSAVLALTGAVPTAPVVAGMDIDNYYFWQMLFVVPFVLAVWVLASGVLLVLGKKEHGRSAVPAEASWAWGGPLLVAWIPSAVEAAFMALGMGQGEWVGILSEPGVWQAIYLGFFLFAGVYAVRDFVLAARLVHKKSWPAAILTGIAAATVAVGAYALFIR
;
A
#
# COMPACT_ATOMS: atom_id res chain seq x y z
N MET A 1 -18.56 18.59 0.05
CA MET A 1 -17.40 17.86 0.62
C MET A 1 -16.43 17.31 -0.41
N ALA A 2 -16.86 16.72 -1.54
CA ALA A 2 -15.95 16.25 -2.61
C ALA A 2 -15.03 17.36 -3.18
N ALA A 3 -15.54 18.59 -3.30
CA ALA A 3 -14.77 19.74 -3.78
C ALA A 3 -13.59 20.14 -2.87
N ALA A 4 -13.69 19.92 -1.56
CA ALA A 4 -12.62 20.24 -0.60
C ALA A 4 -11.45 19.24 -0.70
N LEU A 5 -11.76 17.96 -0.93
CA LEU A 5 -10.76 16.91 -1.19
C LEU A 5 -10.03 17.13 -2.53
N ILE A 6 -10.72 17.63 -3.55
CA ILE A 6 -10.13 17.99 -4.85
C ILE A 6 -9.19 19.20 -4.72
N LYS A 7 -9.54 20.18 -3.88
CA LYS A 7 -8.75 21.42 -3.69
C LYS A 7 -7.39 21.15 -3.04
N HIS A 8 -7.31 20.21 -2.10
CA HIS A 8 -6.04 19.82 -1.48
C HIS A 8 -5.08 19.09 -2.45
N ARG A 9 -5.60 18.39 -3.46
CA ARG A 9 -4.78 17.72 -4.49
C ARG A 9 -4.08 18.69 -5.45
N LYS A 10 -4.61 19.90 -5.66
CA LYS A 10 -4.00 20.93 -6.54
C LYS A 10 -2.70 21.52 -5.96
N ALA A 11 -2.61 21.68 -4.63
CA ALA A 11 -1.48 22.36 -3.99
C ALA A 11 -0.12 21.60 -4.12
N ARG A 12 -0.14 20.27 -4.31
CA ARG A 12 1.08 19.44 -4.42
C ARG A 12 1.75 19.48 -5.80
N HIS A 13 1.26 20.30 -6.74
CA HIS A 13 1.83 20.43 -8.09
C HIS A 13 3.20 21.12 -8.14
N GLY A 14 3.65 21.78 -7.06
CA GLY A 14 4.88 22.57 -7.03
C GLY A 14 6.18 21.77 -7.15
N LEU A 15 6.26 20.60 -6.50
CA LEU A 15 7.50 19.79 -6.41
C LEU A 15 7.80 18.94 -7.66
N LEU A 16 6.88 18.86 -8.64
CA LEU A 16 6.96 17.93 -9.78
C LEU A 16 6.65 18.62 -11.12
N LYS A 17 7.02 19.89 -11.23
CA LYS A 17 6.84 20.71 -12.44
C LYS A 17 7.63 20.06 -13.60
N GLY A 18 6.94 19.67 -14.68
CA GLY A 18 7.54 19.06 -15.87
C GLY A 18 7.34 17.55 -16.07
N ARG A 19 6.85 16.79 -15.07
CA ARG A 19 6.57 15.35 -15.23
C ARG A 19 5.14 15.04 -15.67
N THR A 20 4.97 14.00 -16.48
CA THR A 20 3.65 13.45 -16.85
C THR A 20 2.90 12.96 -15.60
N PRO A 21 1.55 12.91 -15.61
CA PRO A 21 0.77 12.38 -14.49
C PRO A 21 1.21 10.98 -14.05
N LEU A 22 1.54 10.11 -15.01
CA LEU A 22 2.06 8.76 -14.75
C LEU A 22 3.45 8.79 -14.08
N GLY A 23 4.34 9.69 -14.51
CA GLY A 23 5.66 9.83 -13.88
C GLY A 23 5.56 10.31 -12.43
N ARG A 24 4.54 11.11 -12.09
CA ARG A 24 4.28 11.52 -10.70
C ARG A 24 3.70 10.37 -9.87
N ALA A 25 2.77 9.61 -10.45
CA ALA A 25 2.19 8.43 -9.84
C ALA A 25 3.25 7.36 -9.50
N ALA A 26 4.12 7.06 -10.47
CA ALA A 26 5.23 6.14 -10.27
C ALA A 26 6.22 6.65 -9.21
N LEU A 27 6.61 7.93 -9.26
CA LEU A 27 7.51 8.50 -8.25
C LEU A 27 6.91 8.45 -6.84
N PHE A 28 5.63 8.74 -6.69
CA PHE A 28 4.94 8.62 -5.42
C PHE A 28 5.04 7.20 -4.88
N LEU A 29 4.73 6.19 -5.69
CA LEU A 29 4.81 4.78 -5.30
C LEU A 29 6.24 4.31 -5.04
N VAL A 30 7.22 4.79 -5.80
CA VAL A 30 8.64 4.55 -5.51
C VAL A 30 9.02 5.13 -4.15
N GLY A 31 8.53 6.34 -3.83
CA GLY A 31 8.73 6.94 -2.51
C GLY A 31 8.11 6.10 -1.39
N VAL A 32 6.88 5.60 -1.57
CA VAL A 32 6.24 4.68 -0.63
C VAL A 32 7.05 3.39 -0.48
N GLY A 33 7.46 2.76 -1.57
CA GLY A 33 8.29 1.55 -1.53
C GLY A 33 9.66 1.78 -0.90
N ALA A 34 10.27 2.96 -1.09
CA ALA A 34 11.52 3.32 -0.46
C ALA A 34 11.40 3.44 1.07
N LEU A 35 10.25 3.90 1.59
CA LEU A 35 10.00 3.91 3.04
C LEU A 35 9.99 2.49 3.61
N TYR A 36 9.30 1.57 2.93
CA TYR A 36 9.36 0.14 3.29
C TYR A 36 10.78 -0.41 3.21
N MET A 37 11.52 -0.11 2.14
CA MET A 37 12.90 -0.54 1.97
C MET A 37 13.78 -0.09 3.15
N VAL A 38 13.62 1.14 3.62
CA VAL A 38 14.34 1.66 4.79
C VAL A 38 13.96 0.90 6.06
N SER A 39 12.67 0.69 6.31
CA SER A 39 12.22 -0.10 7.47
C SER A 39 12.73 -1.53 7.42
N SER A 40 12.66 -2.21 6.27
CA SER A 40 13.19 -3.55 6.08
C SER A 40 14.71 -3.61 6.28
N ALA A 41 15.46 -2.60 5.81
CA ALA A 41 16.91 -2.55 6.04
C ALA A 41 17.24 -2.42 7.54
N VAL A 42 16.52 -1.58 8.28
CA VAL A 42 16.69 -1.47 9.73
C VAL A 42 16.36 -2.79 10.42
N LEU A 43 15.21 -3.40 10.09
CA LEU A 43 14.79 -4.68 10.65
C LEU A 43 15.80 -5.80 10.39
N ALA A 44 16.35 -5.88 9.17
CA ALA A 44 17.41 -6.82 8.82
C ALA A 44 18.69 -6.59 9.65
N LEU A 45 19.12 -5.34 9.79
CA LEU A 45 20.32 -5.00 10.57
C LEU A 45 20.15 -5.28 12.07
N THR A 46 18.92 -5.17 12.58
CA THR A 46 18.60 -5.48 13.99
C THR A 46 18.34 -6.97 14.23
N GLY A 47 18.42 -7.82 13.19
CA GLY A 47 18.20 -9.26 13.31
C GLY A 47 16.73 -9.65 13.55
N ALA A 48 15.79 -8.81 13.11
CA ALA A 48 14.36 -9.12 13.19
C ALA A 48 14.02 -10.31 12.29
N VAL A 49 13.12 -11.16 12.75
CA VAL A 49 12.53 -12.24 11.95
C VAL A 49 11.08 -11.89 11.56
N PRO A 50 10.57 -12.31 10.41
CA PRO A 50 9.18 -12.07 10.05
C PRO A 50 8.23 -12.62 11.12
N THR A 51 7.34 -11.75 11.63
CA THR A 51 6.37 -12.08 12.68
C THR A 51 5.17 -12.87 12.16
N ALA A 52 4.97 -12.90 10.84
CA ALA A 52 3.98 -13.73 10.16
C ALA A 52 4.66 -14.91 9.43
N PRO A 53 3.99 -16.07 9.30
CA PRO A 53 4.53 -17.19 8.54
C PRO A 53 4.87 -16.78 7.11
N VAL A 54 6.12 -17.03 6.71
CA VAL A 54 6.60 -16.77 5.36
C VAL A 54 5.93 -17.76 4.39
N VAL A 55 5.65 -17.32 3.17
CA VAL A 55 5.12 -18.20 2.13
C VAL A 55 6.11 -19.34 1.89
N ALA A 56 5.61 -20.57 1.79
CA ALA A 56 6.40 -21.79 1.68
C ALA A 56 7.54 -21.64 0.65
N GLY A 57 8.77 -21.87 1.11
CA GLY A 57 9.98 -21.85 0.28
C GLY A 57 10.86 -20.60 0.39
N MET A 58 10.42 -19.54 1.10
CA MET A 58 11.31 -18.43 1.47
C MET A 58 11.89 -18.64 2.86
N ASP A 59 13.21 -18.45 2.96
CA ASP A 59 13.94 -18.54 4.22
C ASP A 59 13.64 -17.32 5.11
N ILE A 60 13.41 -17.59 6.40
CA ILE A 60 13.07 -16.59 7.43
C ILE A 60 14.26 -15.65 7.66
N ASP A 61 15.48 -16.19 7.59
CA ASP A 61 16.71 -15.47 7.95
C ASP A 61 17.03 -14.33 6.98
N ASN A 62 16.52 -14.42 5.75
CA ASN A 62 16.80 -13.47 4.67
C ASN A 62 15.57 -12.66 4.23
N TYR A 63 14.45 -12.78 4.93
CA TYR A 63 13.17 -12.17 4.52
C TYR A 63 13.28 -10.66 4.29
N TYR A 64 13.76 -9.91 5.29
CA TYR A 64 13.87 -8.45 5.21
C TYR A 64 14.93 -7.99 4.19
N PHE A 65 15.97 -8.80 3.95
CA PHE A 65 16.94 -8.56 2.88
C PHE A 65 16.28 -8.65 1.50
N TRP A 66 15.45 -9.66 1.27
CA TRP A 66 14.71 -9.77 0.01
C TRP A 66 13.62 -8.71 -0.12
N GLN A 67 12.93 -8.40 0.98
CA GLN A 67 11.89 -7.39 1.01
C GLN A 67 12.46 -6.01 0.64
N MET A 68 13.62 -5.61 1.16
CA MET A 68 14.23 -4.32 0.79
C MET A 68 14.53 -4.23 -0.71
N LEU A 69 14.96 -5.32 -1.36
CA LEU A 69 15.29 -5.33 -2.79
C LEU A 69 14.03 -5.33 -3.67
N PHE A 70 13.01 -6.09 -3.27
CA PHE A 70 11.86 -6.36 -4.12
C PHE A 70 10.61 -5.55 -3.81
N VAL A 71 10.55 -4.80 -2.69
CA VAL A 71 9.34 -4.05 -2.32
C VAL A 71 8.97 -2.98 -3.35
N VAL A 72 9.93 -2.23 -3.88
CA VAL A 72 9.67 -1.21 -4.91
C VAL A 72 9.13 -1.82 -6.20
N PRO A 73 9.81 -2.80 -6.85
CA PRO A 73 9.27 -3.41 -8.06
C PRO A 73 7.93 -4.12 -7.79
N PHE A 74 7.74 -4.71 -6.61
CA PHE A 74 6.48 -5.32 -6.21
C PHE A 74 5.34 -4.29 -6.12
N VAL A 75 5.53 -3.17 -5.41
CA VAL A 75 4.53 -2.09 -5.29
C VAL A 75 4.11 -1.57 -6.66
N LEU A 76 5.07 -1.41 -7.58
CA LEU A 76 4.80 -0.97 -8.95
C LEU A 76 4.07 -2.04 -9.76
N ALA A 77 4.44 -3.32 -9.63
CA ALA A 77 3.76 -4.42 -10.30
C ALA A 77 2.30 -4.53 -9.86
N VAL A 78 2.03 -4.46 -8.55
CA VAL A 78 0.68 -4.47 -7.99
C VAL A 78 -0.14 -3.28 -8.51
N TRP A 79 0.45 -2.10 -8.56
CA TRP A 79 -0.20 -0.91 -9.12
C TRP A 79 -0.61 -1.11 -10.59
N VAL A 80 0.28 -1.68 -11.41
CA VAL A 80 -0.01 -2.00 -12.82
C VAL A 80 -1.13 -3.04 -12.93
N LEU A 81 -1.09 -4.10 -12.13
CA LEU A 81 -2.12 -5.15 -12.13
C LEU A 81 -3.49 -4.59 -11.73
N ALA A 82 -3.57 -3.85 -10.63
CA ALA A 82 -4.82 -3.24 -10.16
C ALA A 82 -5.36 -2.22 -11.18
N SER A 83 -4.48 -1.42 -11.80
CA SER A 83 -4.86 -0.52 -12.90
C SER A 83 -5.39 -1.29 -14.10
N GLY A 84 -4.78 -2.43 -14.43
CA GLY A 84 -5.23 -3.35 -15.47
C GLY A 84 -6.65 -3.86 -15.21
N VAL A 85 -6.96 -4.29 -13.98
CA VAL A 85 -8.31 -4.72 -13.57
C VAL A 85 -9.33 -3.60 -13.81
N LEU A 86 -9.03 -2.38 -13.37
CA LEU A 86 -9.92 -1.22 -13.58
C LEU A 86 -10.17 -0.95 -15.07
N LEU A 87 -9.15 -1.09 -15.92
CA LEU A 87 -9.24 -0.84 -17.35
C LEU A 87 -9.95 -1.96 -18.13
N VAL A 88 -9.77 -3.22 -17.73
CA VAL A 88 -10.36 -4.40 -18.39
C VAL A 88 -11.85 -4.50 -18.08
N LEU A 89 -12.24 -4.27 -16.83
CA LEU A 89 -13.64 -4.31 -16.40
C LEU A 89 -14.39 -3.00 -16.72
N GLY A 90 -13.65 -1.92 -16.96
CA GLY A 90 -14.16 -0.62 -17.36
C GLY A 90 -14.58 -0.52 -18.83
N LYS A 91 -15.38 0.50 -19.17
CA LYS A 91 -15.66 0.82 -20.58
C LYS A 91 -14.43 1.51 -21.20
N LYS A 92 -13.98 1.02 -22.38
CA LYS A 92 -12.75 1.42 -23.10
C LYS A 92 -12.56 2.93 -23.37
N GLU A 93 -13.59 3.75 -23.20
CA GLU A 93 -13.62 5.14 -23.68
C GLU A 93 -12.86 6.15 -22.82
N HIS A 94 -12.34 5.80 -21.63
CA HIS A 94 -11.79 6.81 -20.72
C HIS A 94 -10.36 6.52 -20.23
N GLY A 95 -9.43 7.38 -20.67
CA GLY A 95 -8.26 7.83 -19.91
C GLY A 95 -7.22 6.77 -19.53
N ARG A 96 -6.52 6.20 -20.52
CA ARG A 96 -5.38 5.27 -20.31
C ARG A 96 -4.33 5.77 -19.30
N SER A 97 -4.14 7.08 -19.17
CA SER A 97 -3.21 7.69 -18.21
C SER A 97 -3.86 8.16 -16.90
N ALA A 98 -5.18 8.39 -16.88
CA ALA A 98 -5.90 8.88 -15.71
C ALA A 98 -6.20 7.74 -14.72
N VAL A 99 -6.57 6.56 -15.21
CA VAL A 99 -6.85 5.39 -14.35
C VAL A 99 -5.63 4.97 -13.54
N PRO A 100 -4.43 4.77 -14.13
CA PRO A 100 -3.27 4.43 -13.33
C PRO A 100 -2.84 5.57 -12.39
N ALA A 101 -2.99 6.84 -12.79
CA ALA A 101 -2.66 7.96 -11.91
C ALA A 101 -3.55 8.06 -10.67
N GLU A 102 -4.83 7.65 -10.77
CA GLU A 102 -5.73 7.59 -9.61
C GLU A 102 -5.53 6.29 -8.81
N ALA A 103 -5.29 5.17 -9.50
CA ALA A 103 -4.95 3.91 -8.85
C ALA A 103 -3.66 4.00 -8.02
N SER A 104 -2.70 4.86 -8.37
CA SER A 104 -1.50 5.03 -7.54
C SER A 104 -1.82 5.62 -6.18
N TRP A 105 -2.82 6.49 -6.08
CA TRP A 105 -3.27 7.03 -4.80
C TRP A 105 -4.11 6.02 -4.02
N ALA A 106 -5.00 5.32 -4.72
CA ALA A 106 -5.79 4.24 -4.13
C ALA A 106 -4.92 3.10 -3.58
N TRP A 107 -3.71 2.94 -4.11
CA TRP A 107 -2.74 1.98 -3.62
C TRP A 107 -1.76 2.55 -2.60
N GLY A 108 -1.06 3.62 -2.97
CA GLY A 108 0.02 4.17 -2.14
C GLY A 108 -0.46 4.86 -0.86
N GLY A 109 -1.67 5.44 -0.84
CA GLY A 109 -2.23 6.03 0.38
C GLY A 109 -2.42 4.99 1.50
N PRO A 110 -3.18 3.92 1.26
CA PRO A 110 -3.31 2.80 2.20
C PRO A 110 -1.99 2.13 2.57
N LEU A 111 -1.06 1.96 1.62
CA LEU A 111 0.28 1.44 1.91
C LEU A 111 1.03 2.29 2.93
N LEU A 112 0.97 3.62 2.82
CA LEU A 112 1.59 4.51 3.81
C LEU A 112 1.02 4.31 5.21
N VAL A 113 -0.27 3.98 5.32
CA VAL A 113 -0.90 3.69 6.60
C VAL A 113 -0.47 2.32 7.13
N ALA A 114 -0.49 1.30 6.28
CA ALA A 114 -0.07 -0.07 6.63
C ALA A 114 1.43 -0.18 6.96
N TRP A 115 2.24 0.75 6.46
CA TRP A 115 3.66 0.86 6.76
C TRP A 115 3.95 1.29 8.21
N ILE A 116 3.08 2.11 8.82
CA ILE A 116 3.35 2.77 10.11
C ILE A 116 3.77 1.76 11.19
N PRO A 117 3.06 0.64 11.41
CA PRO A 117 3.47 -0.33 12.43
C PRO A 117 4.89 -0.87 12.20
N SER A 118 5.25 -1.21 10.96
CA SER A 118 6.59 -1.70 10.62
C SER A 118 7.68 -0.63 10.83
N ALA A 119 7.35 0.64 10.59
CA ALA A 119 8.26 1.74 10.84
C ALA A 119 8.52 1.96 12.34
N VAL A 120 7.47 1.81 13.14
CA VAL A 120 7.54 1.92 14.61
C VAL A 120 8.35 0.75 15.19
N GLU A 121 8.10 -0.48 14.74
CA GLU A 121 8.89 -1.66 15.12
C GLU A 121 10.38 -1.45 14.80
N ALA A 122 10.69 -1.07 13.56
CA ALA A 122 12.05 -0.80 13.12
C ALA A 122 12.74 0.27 13.98
N ALA A 123 12.02 1.35 14.32
CA ALA A 123 12.55 2.41 15.16
C ALA A 123 12.85 1.92 16.59
N PHE A 124 11.94 1.16 17.21
CA PHE A 124 12.17 0.63 18.55
C PHE A 124 13.31 -0.40 18.59
N MET A 125 13.38 -1.29 17.60
CA MET A 125 14.48 -2.24 17.51
C MET A 125 15.83 -1.54 17.30
N ALA A 126 15.87 -0.48 16.50
CA ALA A 126 17.08 0.35 16.36
C ALA A 126 17.50 1.04 17.67
N LEU A 127 16.55 1.29 18.58
CA LEU A 127 16.79 1.83 19.92
C LEU A 127 17.13 0.75 20.97
N GLY A 128 17.21 -0.53 20.56
CA GLY A 128 17.61 -1.65 21.41
C GLY A 128 16.47 -2.48 21.99
N MET A 129 15.22 -2.24 21.59
CA MET A 129 14.10 -3.09 21.98
C MET A 129 14.20 -4.46 21.31
N GLY A 130 14.03 -5.54 22.08
CA GLY A 130 14.00 -6.88 21.52
C GLY A 130 12.69 -7.12 20.76
N GLN A 131 12.75 -7.84 19.63
CA GLN A 131 11.55 -8.13 18.84
C GLN A 131 10.46 -8.88 19.64
N GLY A 132 10.87 -9.80 20.51
CA GLY A 132 9.95 -10.54 21.38
C GLY A 132 9.13 -9.63 22.31
N GLU A 133 9.69 -8.49 22.72
CA GLU A 133 8.98 -7.51 23.53
C GLU A 133 7.89 -6.78 22.70
N TRP A 134 8.22 -6.39 21.47
CA TRP A 134 7.25 -5.79 20.54
C TRP A 134 6.10 -6.75 20.24
N VAL A 135 6.42 -8.00 19.93
CA VAL A 135 5.44 -9.06 19.68
C VAL A 135 4.60 -9.31 20.93
N GLY A 136 5.19 -9.32 22.12
CA GLY A 136 4.48 -9.49 23.39
C GLY A 136 3.39 -8.42 23.60
N ILE A 137 3.71 -7.15 23.38
CA ILE A 137 2.77 -6.03 23.53
C ILE A 137 1.56 -6.17 22.58
N LEU A 138 1.78 -6.69 21.36
CA LEU A 138 0.78 -6.70 20.30
C LEU A 138 0.03 -8.04 20.18
N SER A 139 0.56 -9.12 20.73
CA SER A 139 -0.03 -10.46 20.64
C SER A 139 -1.00 -10.76 21.78
N GLU A 140 -0.83 -10.10 22.93
CA GLU A 140 -1.76 -10.25 24.05
C GLU A 140 -3.08 -9.52 23.80
N PRO A 141 -4.24 -10.15 24.07
CA PRO A 141 -5.54 -9.49 23.97
C PRO A 141 -5.61 -8.21 24.81
N GLY A 142 -5.78 -7.07 24.15
CA GLY A 142 -5.80 -5.78 24.83
C GLY A 142 -5.94 -4.59 23.87
N VAL A 143 -5.83 -3.38 24.44
CA VAL A 143 -5.98 -2.13 23.68
C VAL A 143 -4.92 -2.01 22.58
N TRP A 144 -3.68 -2.43 22.84
CA TRP A 144 -2.58 -2.34 21.87
C TRP A 144 -2.77 -3.27 20.68
N GLN A 145 -3.20 -4.52 20.91
CA GLN A 145 -3.60 -5.43 19.84
C GLN A 145 -4.77 -4.87 19.03
N ALA A 146 -5.80 -4.31 19.69
CA ALA A 146 -6.95 -3.73 19.01
C ALA A 146 -6.56 -2.52 18.14
N ILE A 147 -5.65 -1.66 18.63
CA ILE A 147 -5.09 -0.54 17.86
C ILE A 147 -4.32 -1.06 16.65
N TYR A 148 -3.43 -2.04 16.85
CA TYR A 148 -2.61 -2.63 15.78
C TYR A 148 -3.46 -3.23 14.67
N LEU A 149 -4.42 -4.09 15.02
CA LEU A 149 -5.37 -4.67 14.06
C LEU A 149 -6.25 -3.59 13.43
N GLY A 150 -6.63 -2.57 14.20
CA GLY A 150 -7.37 -1.40 13.72
C GLY A 150 -6.63 -0.63 12.63
N PHE A 151 -5.30 -0.48 12.72
CA PHE A 151 -4.49 0.14 11.67
C PHE A 151 -4.58 -0.62 10.34
N PHE A 152 -4.40 -1.95 10.37
CA PHE A 152 -4.48 -2.76 9.15
C PHE A 152 -5.89 -2.84 8.58
N LEU A 153 -6.90 -2.97 9.44
CA LEU A 153 -8.31 -2.94 9.02
C LEU A 153 -8.64 -1.59 8.36
N PHE A 154 -8.23 -0.49 8.98
CA PHE A 154 -8.43 0.84 8.42
C PHE A 154 -7.70 1.00 7.07
N ALA A 155 -6.44 0.54 6.95
CA ALA A 155 -5.72 0.55 5.68
C ALA A 155 -6.45 -0.26 4.60
N GLY A 156 -6.94 -1.47 4.93
CA GLY A 156 -7.70 -2.30 4.00
C GLY A 156 -9.00 -1.65 3.52
N VAL A 157 -9.80 -1.12 4.46
CA VAL A 157 -11.04 -0.38 4.13
C VAL A 157 -10.73 0.87 3.32
N TYR A 158 -9.65 1.57 3.66
CA TYR A 158 -9.20 2.76 2.94
C TYR A 158 -8.83 2.41 1.48
N ALA A 159 -8.12 1.31 1.26
CA ALA A 159 -7.80 0.82 -0.08
C ALA A 159 -9.07 0.49 -0.89
N VAL A 160 -9.99 -0.30 -0.32
CA VAL A 160 -11.24 -0.66 -0.99
C VAL A 160 -12.02 0.60 -1.39
N ARG A 161 -12.20 1.54 -0.45
CA ARG A 161 -12.87 2.80 -0.71
C ARG A 161 -12.23 3.54 -1.89
N ASP A 162 -10.92 3.74 -1.87
CA ASP A 162 -10.25 4.55 -2.88
C ASP A 162 -10.21 3.85 -4.25
N PHE A 163 -10.12 2.52 -4.30
CA PHE A 163 -10.26 1.76 -5.55
C PHE A 163 -11.68 1.82 -6.12
N VAL A 164 -12.72 1.80 -5.28
CA VAL A 164 -14.10 2.04 -5.72
C VAL A 164 -14.26 3.44 -6.28
N LEU A 165 -13.64 4.45 -5.65
CA LEU A 165 -13.64 5.82 -6.17
C LEU A 165 -12.87 5.92 -7.49
N ALA A 166 -11.73 5.23 -7.64
CA ALA A 166 -11.00 5.16 -8.91
C ALA A 166 -11.84 4.47 -10.01
N ALA A 167 -12.59 3.42 -9.67
CA ALA A 167 -13.48 2.73 -10.59
C ALA A 167 -14.64 3.62 -11.09
N ARG A 168 -15.00 4.70 -10.38
CA ARG A 168 -15.98 5.70 -10.88
C ARG A 168 -15.51 6.41 -12.15
N LEU A 169 -14.21 6.44 -12.43
CA LEU A 169 -13.67 7.01 -13.67
C LEU A 169 -14.09 6.21 -14.90
N VAL A 170 -14.20 4.89 -14.76
CA VAL A 170 -14.57 3.96 -15.83
C VAL A 170 -16.06 3.58 -15.81
N HIS A 171 -16.73 3.71 -14.66
CA HIS A 171 -18.16 3.41 -14.48
C HIS A 171 -18.97 4.63 -14.00
N LYS A 172 -18.88 5.77 -14.69
CA LYS A 172 -19.53 7.04 -14.29
C LYS A 172 -21.03 6.92 -14.01
N LYS A 173 -21.76 6.11 -14.79
CA LYS A 173 -23.22 6.00 -14.71
C LYS A 173 -23.73 4.88 -13.78
N SER A 174 -22.88 3.96 -13.33
CA SER A 174 -23.29 2.81 -12.51
C SER A 174 -22.43 2.67 -11.27
N TRP A 175 -23.02 2.95 -10.11
CA TRP A 175 -22.38 2.71 -8.81
C TRP A 175 -22.14 1.22 -8.53
N PRO A 176 -23.11 0.31 -8.79
CA PRO A 176 -22.88 -1.12 -8.59
C PRO A 176 -21.67 -1.64 -9.39
N ALA A 177 -21.54 -1.24 -10.66
CA ALA A 177 -20.39 -1.63 -11.47
C ALA A 177 -19.07 -1.04 -10.93
N ALA A 178 -19.07 0.20 -10.46
CA ALA A 178 -17.89 0.81 -9.85
C ALA A 178 -17.48 0.10 -8.55
N ILE A 179 -18.44 -0.30 -7.72
CA ILE A 179 -18.21 -1.02 -6.48
C ILE A 179 -17.57 -2.38 -6.79
N LEU A 180 -18.17 -3.18 -7.68
CA LEU A 180 -17.65 -4.50 -8.04
C LEU A 180 -16.24 -4.43 -8.64
N THR A 181 -16.02 -3.52 -9.59
CA THR A 181 -14.72 -3.32 -10.23
C THR A 181 -13.66 -2.80 -9.26
N GLY A 182 -14.04 -1.88 -8.36
CA GLY A 182 -13.15 -1.36 -7.33
C GLY A 182 -12.76 -2.40 -6.30
N ILE A 183 -13.72 -3.22 -5.84
CA ILE A 183 -13.46 -4.36 -4.95
C ILE A 183 -12.52 -5.35 -5.64
N ALA A 184 -12.74 -5.69 -6.92
CA ALA A 184 -11.87 -6.59 -7.64
C ALA A 184 -10.41 -6.07 -7.71
N ALA A 185 -10.22 -4.79 -8.03
CA ALA A 185 -8.89 -4.17 -8.06
C ALA A 185 -8.25 -4.12 -6.66
N ALA A 186 -9.03 -3.79 -5.63
CA ALA A 186 -8.56 -3.80 -4.24
C ALA A 186 -8.17 -5.20 -3.76
N THR A 187 -8.93 -6.23 -4.11
CA THR A 187 -8.61 -7.63 -3.77
C THR A 187 -7.30 -8.06 -4.39
N VAL A 188 -7.03 -7.69 -5.65
CA VAL A 188 -5.73 -7.95 -6.28
C VAL A 188 -4.61 -7.23 -5.53
N ALA A 189 -4.81 -5.96 -5.18
CA ALA A 189 -3.77 -5.16 -4.53
C ALA A 189 -3.48 -5.59 -3.08
N VAL A 190 -4.52 -5.63 -2.25
CA VAL A 190 -4.44 -6.04 -0.84
C VAL A 190 -4.05 -7.52 -0.74
N GLY A 191 -4.61 -8.37 -1.60
CA GLY A 191 -4.27 -9.80 -1.64
C GLY A 191 -2.80 -10.04 -1.98
N ALA A 192 -2.28 -9.34 -3.00
CA ALA A 192 -0.86 -9.43 -3.33
C ALA A 192 0.02 -8.97 -2.15
N TYR A 193 -0.29 -7.83 -1.54
CA TYR A 193 0.46 -7.31 -0.39
C TYR A 193 0.44 -8.27 0.78
N ALA A 194 -0.74 -8.80 1.11
CA ALA A 194 -0.89 -9.79 2.15
C ALA A 194 -0.17 -11.10 1.80
N LEU A 195 0.22 -11.38 0.55
CA LEU A 195 1.03 -12.55 0.23
C LEU A 195 2.54 -12.28 0.33
N PHE A 196 2.98 -11.06 0.00
CA PHE A 196 4.40 -10.74 -0.18
C PHE A 196 5.04 -9.94 0.95
N ILE A 197 4.27 -9.07 1.62
CA ILE A 197 4.83 -8.08 2.57
C ILE A 197 4.49 -8.39 4.02
N ARG A 198 3.30 -8.95 4.30
CA ARG A 198 2.72 -9.19 5.64
C ARG A 198 3.42 -8.46 6.78
#